data_AF-A0A932A1Y5-F1
#
_entry.id   AF-A0A932A1Y5-F1
#
_cell.length_a   1.000
_cell.length_b   1.000
_cell.length_c   1.000
_cell.angle_alpha   90.00
_cell.angle_beta   90.00
_cell.angle_gamma   90.00
#
_symmetry.space_group_name_H-M   'P 1'
#
loop_
_entity.id
_entity.type
_entity.pdbx_description
1 polymer ?
#
loop_
_entity_poly.entity_id
_entity_poly.type
_entity_poly.pdbx_seq_one_letter_code
_entity_poly.pdbx_strand_id
1 'polypeptide(L)'
;MCGIVGYIGKQKDIRIGLEALRRLEYRGYDSAGMAVYNADAKTIHSLKAVGRVVNLEQRLKEVSFEGSPFLFYTRWATHGGVTEENCHPHSDCKNSVWVVHNGIIENYRELKEKLQQEGHAFHSETDTEVIPHLIERFFEGNLEEAVRKMLGLIRGSFALGIISKDDPEKLVVVRNSAPLLIGVGENEYLVASDPSAIVSQTKKVMYLEDGEMASLTPERCLIEDINHHAVRKAIHEIDWSVEDAQKGGYSHFMLKEIMEQPESITNALRGRVLPDTGEARFGGLSVVRERLRSIKRISITACGTAYYAGLVGRYMLEEYTGLPCEADVASEFRYRRPIVKDDTAFLFISQSGETADTLAALREVKKKGGLTLGIINVTGSSVARETDAGIYNHAGPEIGVASTKAFTSQLTILALLTLLLGRQREMSLADGQVVTRELQRIPDLVKQILEQREKIKEIAEKYKHAENFLFIGRKYNYPVALEGALKLKEISYIHAEGYGAGEMKHGPIALIDEQFPTIALCPQDSVYEKMVSNIQEIKARKGPVIAITNEGNGGMKEIADDVIFVPRTIEMLNPILMVIPLQLFAYFIGVARGYDVDKPRNLAKSVTVE
;
A
#
# COMPACT_ATOMS: atom_id res chain seq x y z
N MET A 1 10.30 -1.74 1.04
CA MET A 1 10.30 -0.36 1.59
C MET A 1 11.05 -0.36 2.90
N CYS A 2 11.86 0.62 3.26
CA CYS A 2 12.57 0.55 4.54
C CYS A 2 11.72 1.11 5.69
N GLY A 3 12.13 0.86 6.93
CA GLY A 3 11.45 1.38 8.13
C GLY A 3 12.39 2.21 8.98
N ILE A 4 12.02 3.45 9.30
CA ILE A 4 12.73 4.31 10.25
C ILE A 4 11.95 4.37 11.56
N VAL A 5 12.65 4.26 12.68
CA VAL A 5 12.16 4.64 14.01
C VAL A 5 13.21 5.51 14.68
N GLY A 6 12.78 6.61 15.30
CA GLY A 6 13.63 7.45 16.14
C GLY A 6 12.92 7.81 17.44
N TYR A 7 13.67 8.13 18.48
CA TYR A 7 13.14 8.57 19.76
C TYR A 7 14.07 9.59 20.40
N ILE A 8 13.46 10.61 21.01
CA ILE A 8 14.13 11.48 21.96
C ILE A 8 13.19 11.82 23.12
N GLY A 9 13.70 11.69 24.35
CA GLY A 9 12.89 11.89 25.54
C GLY A 9 13.48 11.26 26.80
N LYS A 10 12.63 11.12 27.82
CA LYS A 10 13.00 10.60 29.15
C LYS A 10 13.24 9.09 29.18
N GLN A 11 12.60 8.31 28.29
CA GLN A 11 12.77 6.86 28.26
C GLN A 11 14.17 6.51 27.77
N LYS A 12 14.93 5.78 28.59
CA LYS A 12 16.27 5.28 28.22
C LYS A 12 16.25 3.84 27.71
N ASP A 13 15.14 3.14 27.91
CA ASP A 13 14.95 1.78 27.46
C ASP A 13 14.66 1.71 25.96
N ILE A 14 15.64 1.19 25.20
CA ILE A 14 15.55 1.06 23.74
C ILE A 14 14.49 0.04 23.27
N ARG A 15 13.91 -0.76 24.18
CA ARG A 15 12.90 -1.78 23.82
C ARG A 15 11.68 -1.15 23.15
N ILE A 16 11.33 0.10 23.47
CA ILE A 16 10.25 0.80 22.77
C ILE A 16 10.56 0.98 21.27
N GLY A 17 11.82 1.24 20.93
CA GLY A 17 12.29 1.38 19.56
C GLY A 17 12.31 0.03 18.83
N LEU A 18 12.73 -1.04 19.52
CA LEU A 18 12.69 -2.39 18.97
C LEU A 18 11.25 -2.87 18.70
N GLU A 19 10.32 -2.59 19.61
CA GLU A 19 8.91 -2.94 19.42
C GLU A 19 8.30 -2.18 18.25
N ALA A 20 8.57 -0.87 18.16
CA ALA A 20 8.19 -0.04 17.03
C ALA A 20 8.78 -0.58 15.71
N LEU A 21 10.05 -1.01 15.71
CA LEU A 21 10.71 -1.57 14.53
C LEU A 21 10.08 -2.90 14.09
N ARG A 22 9.69 -3.78 15.02
CA ARG A 22 8.99 -5.05 14.69
C ARG A 22 7.72 -4.78 13.89
N ARG A 23 7.00 -3.69 14.21
CA ARG A 23 5.79 -3.29 13.50
C ARG A 23 6.08 -2.79 12.10
N LEU A 24 7.30 -2.37 11.80
CA LEU A 24 7.74 -1.98 10.46
C LEU A 24 8.38 -3.12 9.65
N GLU A 25 8.52 -4.33 10.21
CA GLU A 25 9.16 -5.46 9.52
C GLU A 25 8.39 -5.94 8.26
N TYR A 26 7.15 -5.50 8.05
CA TYR A 26 6.43 -5.76 6.79
C TYR A 26 6.91 -4.86 5.64
N ARG A 27 7.64 -3.79 5.96
CA ARG A 27 8.20 -2.88 4.96
C ARG A 27 9.49 -3.47 4.39
N GLY A 28 10.40 -3.93 5.26
CA GLY A 28 11.71 -4.47 4.91
C GLY A 28 12.16 -5.54 5.90
N TYR A 29 12.99 -6.48 5.44
CA TYR A 29 13.42 -7.64 6.23
C TYR A 29 14.76 -8.24 5.79
N ASP A 30 15.54 -7.52 4.97
CA ASP A 30 16.85 -7.99 4.51
C ASP A 30 17.92 -7.79 5.59
N SER A 31 17.79 -6.72 6.38
CA SER A 31 18.64 -6.44 7.54
C SER A 31 17.98 -5.46 8.50
N ALA A 32 18.49 -5.36 9.72
CA ALA A 32 18.03 -4.41 10.73
C ALA A 32 19.19 -3.87 11.58
N GLY A 33 19.06 -2.68 12.13
CA GLY A 33 20.06 -2.11 13.02
C GLY A 33 19.54 -0.98 13.90
N MET A 34 20.39 -0.55 14.83
CA MET A 34 20.10 0.53 15.77
C MET A 34 21.35 1.32 16.14
N ALA A 35 21.15 2.57 16.55
CA ALA A 35 22.17 3.42 17.14
C ALA A 35 21.56 4.19 18.33
N VAL A 36 22.28 4.26 19.45
CA VAL A 36 21.80 4.91 20.68
C VAL A 36 22.92 5.67 21.37
N TYR A 37 22.63 6.91 21.77
CA TYR A 37 23.54 7.71 22.57
C TYR A 37 23.50 7.29 24.04
N ASN A 38 24.64 6.86 24.57
CA ASN A 38 24.83 6.56 25.98
C ASN A 38 25.48 7.75 26.68
N ALA A 39 24.77 8.33 27.65
CA ALA A 39 25.20 9.54 28.36
C ALA A 39 26.41 9.30 29.28
N ASP A 40 26.52 8.11 29.87
CA ASP A 40 27.60 7.76 30.81
C ASP A 40 28.94 7.59 30.08
N ALA A 41 28.91 6.87 28.96
CA ALA A 41 30.07 6.62 28.10
C ALA A 41 30.36 7.78 27.14
N LYS A 42 29.45 8.76 27.01
CA LYS A 42 29.52 9.89 26.06
C LYS A 42 29.83 9.43 24.63
N THR A 43 29.19 8.35 24.22
CA THR A 43 29.41 7.71 22.92
C THR A 43 28.11 7.18 22.35
N ILE A 44 28.09 6.91 21.06
CA ILE A 44 26.99 6.21 20.40
C ILE A 44 27.37 4.76 20.22
N HIS A 45 26.51 3.87 20.71
CA HIS A 45 26.60 2.45 20.42
C HIS A 45 25.73 2.12 19.22
N SER A 46 26.24 1.28 18.32
CA SER A 46 25.49 0.78 17.17
C SER A 46 25.55 -0.74 17.12
N LEU A 47 24.44 -1.35 16.72
CA LEU A 47 24.32 -2.78 16.52
C LEU A 47 23.53 -3.06 15.24
N LYS A 48 24.01 -4.00 14.42
CA LYS A 48 23.43 -4.35 13.12
C LYS A 48 23.22 -5.85 13.05
N ALA A 49 22.29 -6.31 12.23
CA ALA A 49 22.12 -7.73 11.96
C ALA A 49 21.57 -7.93 10.55
N VAL A 50 22.13 -8.89 9.83
CA VAL A 50 21.57 -9.36 8.56
C VAL A 50 20.33 -10.23 8.84
N GLY A 51 19.32 -10.09 7.98
CA GLY A 51 18.05 -10.78 8.06
C GLY A 51 16.99 -10.02 8.87
N ARG A 52 16.05 -10.79 9.41
CA ARG A 52 14.85 -10.29 10.09
C ARG A 52 15.16 -9.59 11.40
N VAL A 53 14.19 -8.80 11.90
CA VAL A 53 14.33 -8.01 13.16
C VAL A 53 14.64 -8.92 14.36
N VAL A 54 14.20 -10.19 14.33
CA VAL A 54 14.53 -11.19 15.36
C VAL A 54 16.04 -11.42 15.51
N ASN A 55 16.83 -11.27 14.45
CA ASN A 55 18.29 -11.44 14.52
C ASN A 55 18.93 -10.27 15.28
N LEU A 56 18.45 -9.04 15.04
CA LEU A 56 18.87 -7.87 15.83
C LEU A 56 18.48 -8.06 17.30
N GLU A 57 17.26 -8.52 17.57
CA GLU A 57 16.80 -8.82 18.93
C GLU A 57 17.67 -9.85 19.64
N GLN A 58 18.09 -10.92 18.95
CA GLN A 58 18.98 -11.92 19.53
C GLN A 58 20.31 -11.30 19.97
N ARG A 59 20.92 -10.46 19.12
CA ARG A 59 22.16 -9.75 19.49
C ARG A 59 21.96 -8.77 20.65
N LEU A 60 20.78 -8.14 20.75
CA LEU A 60 20.43 -7.26 21.87
C LEU A 60 20.22 -8.00 23.21
N LYS A 61 20.05 -9.33 23.22
CA LYS A 61 20.00 -10.10 24.48
C LYS A 61 21.37 -10.22 25.14
N GLU A 62 22.44 -10.10 24.37
CA GLU A 62 23.81 -10.23 24.82
C GLU A 62 24.39 -8.90 25.35
N VAL A 63 23.78 -7.77 24.98
CA VAL A 63 24.24 -6.43 25.32
C VAL A 63 23.06 -5.53 25.67
N SER A 64 23.02 -5.02 26.89
CA SER A 64 22.03 -4.01 27.29
C SER A 64 22.51 -2.63 26.89
N PHE A 65 21.73 -1.95 26.05
CA PHE A 65 21.96 -0.54 25.74
C PHE A 65 20.83 0.29 26.33
N GLU A 66 21.20 1.31 27.08
CA GLU A 66 20.28 2.33 27.58
C GLU A 66 20.77 3.70 27.14
N GLY A 67 19.84 4.53 26.68
CA GLY A 67 20.20 5.83 26.15
C GLY A 67 19.07 6.54 25.40
N SER A 68 19.33 7.82 25.10
CA SER A 68 18.47 8.67 24.27
C SER A 68 19.30 9.88 23.85
N PRO A 69 19.22 10.35 22.60
CA PRO A 69 18.35 9.84 21.53
C PRO A 69 18.80 8.49 20.97
N PHE A 70 17.89 7.81 20.26
CA PHE A 70 18.20 6.59 19.51
C PHE A 70 17.46 6.49 18.19
N LEU A 71 17.99 5.65 17.31
CA LEU A 71 17.49 5.32 15.99
C LEU A 71 17.42 3.79 15.83
N PHE A 72 16.39 3.32 15.14
CA PHE A 72 16.24 1.94 14.67
C PHE A 72 15.88 1.95 13.19
N TYR A 73 16.29 0.91 12.48
CA TYR A 73 16.05 0.80 11.05
C TYR A 73 15.88 -0.64 10.57
N THR A 74 15.04 -0.82 9.56
CA THR A 74 14.96 -2.06 8.78
C THR A 74 15.13 -1.77 7.30
N ARG A 75 15.96 -2.57 6.63
CA ARG A 75 16.39 -2.37 5.26
C ARG A 75 15.67 -3.32 4.30
N TRP A 76 15.33 -2.76 3.15
CA TRP A 76 15.10 -3.46 1.89
C TRP A 76 16.20 -3.01 0.92
N ALA A 77 17.06 -3.92 0.47
CA ALA A 77 18.26 -3.56 -0.27
C ALA A 77 17.94 -3.00 -1.68
N THR A 78 18.47 -1.82 -2.00
CA THR A 78 18.43 -1.22 -3.36
C THR A 78 19.83 -1.09 -3.94
N HIS A 79 20.76 -0.48 -3.18
CA HIS A 79 22.18 -0.35 -3.52
C HIS A 79 23.04 -1.12 -2.51
N GLY A 80 23.95 -1.97 -3.00
CA GLY A 80 24.82 -2.82 -2.17
C GLY A 80 24.13 -4.10 -1.69
N GLY A 81 24.91 -5.18 -1.60
CA GLY A 81 24.41 -6.50 -1.17
C GLY A 81 23.80 -6.53 0.24
N VAL A 82 23.19 -7.66 0.59
CA VAL A 82 22.65 -7.92 1.93
C VAL A 82 23.80 -8.34 2.86
N THR A 83 24.51 -7.36 3.41
CA THR A 83 25.67 -7.55 4.31
C THR A 83 25.52 -6.68 5.57
N GLU A 84 26.33 -6.95 6.59
CA GLU A 84 26.31 -6.17 7.83
C GLU A 84 26.85 -4.74 7.61
N GLU A 85 27.84 -4.58 6.74
CA GLU A 85 28.45 -3.29 6.35
C GLU A 85 27.44 -2.38 5.65
N ASN A 86 26.57 -2.94 4.81
CA ASN A 86 25.52 -2.22 4.09
C ASN A 86 24.24 -2.02 4.93
N CYS A 87 24.23 -2.46 6.19
CA CYS A 87 23.09 -2.27 7.07
C CYS A 87 23.18 -0.90 7.77
N HIS A 88 22.06 -0.17 7.82
CA HIS A 88 21.92 1.05 8.62
C HIS A 88 21.90 0.73 10.12
N PRO A 89 22.21 1.71 11.00
CA PRO A 89 22.61 3.09 10.69
C PRO A 89 24.04 3.21 10.14
N HIS A 90 24.31 4.19 9.27
CA HIS A 90 25.65 4.48 8.76
C HIS A 90 26.33 5.58 9.59
N SER A 91 27.66 5.55 9.67
CA SER A 91 28.45 6.51 10.43
C SER A 91 29.52 7.19 9.57
N ASP A 92 30.03 8.32 10.07
CA ASP A 92 31.18 9.07 9.54
C ASP A 92 32.53 8.44 9.93
N CYS A 93 33.65 9.03 9.48
CA CYS A 93 34.99 8.51 9.73
C CYS A 93 35.36 8.45 11.22
N LYS A 94 34.75 9.32 12.05
CA LYS A 94 35.08 9.46 13.47
C LYS A 94 34.10 8.76 14.41
N ASN A 95 33.11 8.03 13.87
CA ASN A 95 32.02 7.45 14.64
C ASN A 95 31.34 8.48 15.55
N SER A 96 31.02 9.65 15.00
CA SER A 96 30.45 10.80 15.68
C SER A 96 29.02 11.10 15.26
N VAL A 97 28.64 10.80 14.01
CA VAL A 97 27.32 11.05 13.44
C VAL A 97 26.74 9.74 12.91
N TRP A 98 25.50 9.42 13.28
CA TRP A 98 24.81 8.21 12.83
C TRP A 98 23.51 8.56 12.10
N VAL A 99 23.30 7.90 10.96
CA VAL A 99 22.21 8.21 10.03
C VAL A 99 21.43 6.95 9.65
N VAL A 100 20.11 7.04 9.71
CA VAL A 100 19.17 6.11 9.05
C VAL A 100 18.49 6.82 7.87
N HIS A 101 18.29 6.10 6.77
CA HIS A 101 17.85 6.70 5.51
C HIS A 101 16.89 5.80 4.75
N ASN A 102 15.67 6.25 4.54
CA ASN A 102 14.70 5.64 3.62
C ASN A 102 14.72 6.41 2.30
N GLY A 103 15.15 5.80 1.21
CA GLY A 103 15.16 6.48 -0.08
C GLY A 103 16.35 6.13 -0.97
N ILE A 104 16.65 6.99 -1.93
CA ILE A 104 17.78 6.92 -2.84
C ILE A 104 18.41 8.31 -2.97
N ILE A 105 19.72 8.40 -2.73
CA ILE A 105 20.53 9.58 -3.05
C ILE A 105 21.07 9.43 -4.47
N GLU A 106 20.46 10.10 -5.43
CA GLU A 106 20.72 9.92 -6.86
C GLU A 106 22.14 10.36 -7.27
N ASN A 107 22.68 11.40 -6.63
CA ASN A 107 24.01 11.93 -6.91
C ASN A 107 25.10 11.40 -5.96
N TYR A 108 24.88 10.26 -5.30
CA TYR A 108 25.82 9.72 -4.31
C TYR A 108 27.23 9.45 -4.88
N ARG A 109 27.35 9.05 -6.15
CA ARG A 109 28.66 8.76 -6.77
C ARG A 109 29.55 9.98 -6.85
N GLU A 110 28.99 11.09 -7.34
CA GLU A 110 29.71 12.37 -7.42
C GLU A 110 30.14 12.88 -6.04
N LEU A 111 29.27 12.69 -5.04
CA LEU A 111 29.54 13.10 -3.65
C LEU A 111 30.62 12.22 -3.00
N LYS A 112 30.54 10.90 -3.21
CA LYS A 112 31.51 9.92 -2.71
C LYS A 112 32.91 10.20 -3.25
N GLU A 113 33.04 10.42 -4.56
CA GLU A 113 34.32 10.74 -5.19
C GLU A 113 34.96 12.01 -4.60
N LYS A 114 34.17 13.08 -4.42
CA LYS A 114 34.65 14.33 -3.81
C LYS A 114 35.11 14.13 -2.37
N LEU A 115 34.33 13.43 -1.56
CA LEU A 115 34.68 13.15 -0.16
C LEU A 115 35.92 12.27 -0.04
N GLN A 116 36.09 11.29 -0.93
CA GLN A 116 37.30 10.47 -0.98
C GLN A 116 38.54 11.30 -1.34
N GLN A 117 38.43 12.27 -2.25
CA GLN A 117 39.51 13.23 -2.55
C GLN A 117 39.84 14.13 -1.35
N GLU A 118 38.84 14.43 -0.51
CA GLU A 118 39.00 15.17 0.75
C GLU A 118 39.53 14.28 1.90
N GLY A 119 39.71 12.97 1.68
CA GLY A 119 40.33 12.04 2.62
C GLY A 119 39.35 11.19 3.44
N HIS A 120 38.04 11.23 3.15
CA HIS A 120 37.05 10.40 3.84
C HIS A 120 37.14 8.94 3.40
N ALA A 121 37.17 8.02 4.38
CA ALA A 121 37.17 6.58 4.15
C ALA A 121 35.73 6.03 4.19
N PHE A 122 35.35 5.32 3.12
CA PHE A 122 34.05 4.67 2.99
C PHE A 122 34.20 3.15 3.16
N HIS A 123 33.22 2.52 3.81
CA HIS A 123 33.20 1.11 4.18
C HIS A 123 32.02 0.33 3.60
N SER A 124 31.04 1.01 3.02
CA SER A 124 29.86 0.40 2.39
C SER A 124 29.74 0.71 0.91
N GLU A 125 28.87 -0.06 0.25
CA GLU A 125 28.46 0.14 -1.14
C GLU A 125 27.21 1.03 -1.26
N THR A 126 26.63 1.42 -0.13
CA THR A 126 25.36 2.13 -0.10
C THR A 126 25.51 3.58 -0.51
N ASP A 127 24.46 4.12 -1.10
CA ASP A 127 24.28 5.55 -1.33
C ASP A 127 24.19 6.35 -0.02
N THR A 128 23.71 5.71 1.05
CA THR A 128 23.46 6.37 2.35
C THR A 128 24.73 6.86 3.04
N GLU A 129 25.84 6.14 2.92
CA GLU A 129 27.07 6.45 3.67
C GLU A 129 27.64 7.84 3.34
N VAL A 130 27.33 8.41 2.17
CA VAL A 130 27.74 9.79 1.85
C VAL A 130 27.16 10.82 2.82
N ILE A 131 25.99 10.54 3.43
CA ILE A 131 25.27 11.48 4.29
C ILE A 131 26.04 11.78 5.59
N PRO A 132 26.41 10.80 6.44
CA PRO A 132 27.18 11.09 7.64
C PRO A 132 28.53 11.76 7.35
N HIS A 133 29.20 11.43 6.24
CA HIS A 133 30.44 12.12 5.84
C HIS A 133 30.22 13.58 5.42
N LEU A 134 29.13 13.89 4.72
CA LEU A 134 28.76 15.28 4.43
C LEU A 134 28.46 16.06 5.70
N ILE A 135 27.78 15.43 6.68
CA ILE A 135 27.51 16.08 7.96
C ILE A 135 28.82 16.29 8.73
N GLU A 136 29.71 15.29 8.78
CA GLU A 136 31.05 15.39 9.37
C GLU A 136 31.83 16.59 8.82
N ARG A 137 31.78 16.80 7.50
CA ARG A 137 32.45 17.92 6.83
C ARG A 137 31.95 19.29 7.28
N PHE A 138 30.66 19.43 7.59
CA PHE A 138 30.03 20.71 7.91
C PHE A 138 29.79 20.93 9.41
N PHE A 139 30.19 19.97 10.25
CA PHE A 139 29.88 20.00 11.67
C PHE A 139 30.76 20.98 12.45
N GLU A 140 30.14 22.05 12.94
CA GLU A 140 30.78 23.09 13.75
C GLU A 140 30.09 23.21 15.13
N GLY A 141 29.73 22.07 15.73
CA GLY A 141 29.07 22.02 17.05
C GLY A 141 27.55 22.22 17.03
N ASN A 142 26.93 22.32 15.85
CA ASN A 142 25.48 22.38 15.70
C ASN A 142 24.98 21.40 14.63
N LEU A 143 24.27 20.34 15.05
CA LEU A 143 23.84 19.27 14.16
C LEU A 143 22.86 19.74 13.08
N GLU A 144 21.85 20.54 13.45
CA GLU A 144 20.84 21.03 12.50
C GLU A 144 21.45 21.91 11.39
N GLU A 145 22.49 22.69 11.70
CA GLU A 145 23.16 23.51 10.71
C GLU A 145 23.99 22.67 9.73
N ALA A 146 24.71 21.67 10.25
CA ALA A 146 25.48 20.74 9.43
C ALA A 146 24.57 19.91 8.49
N VAL A 147 23.45 19.41 9.02
CA VAL A 147 22.42 18.72 8.23
C VAL A 147 21.90 19.65 7.14
N ARG A 148 21.61 20.91 7.45
CA ARG A 148 21.09 21.87 6.48
C ARG A 148 22.08 22.14 5.33
N LYS A 149 23.36 22.32 5.64
CA LYS A 149 24.42 22.47 4.62
C LYS A 149 24.51 21.22 3.73
N MET A 150 24.36 20.03 4.31
CA MET A 150 24.30 18.76 3.58
C MET A 150 23.08 18.67 2.64
N LEU A 151 21.90 19.12 3.08
CA LEU A 151 20.68 19.10 2.26
C LEU A 151 20.79 19.92 0.97
N GLY A 152 21.63 20.98 0.96
CA GLY A 152 21.92 21.75 -0.25
C GLY A 152 22.71 21.00 -1.33
N LEU A 153 23.26 19.83 -1.02
CA LEU A 153 24.13 19.06 -1.92
C LEU A 153 23.51 17.75 -2.43
N ILE A 154 22.64 17.12 -1.64
CA ILE A 154 22.06 15.83 -1.99
C ILE A 154 20.84 15.98 -2.92
N ARG A 155 20.63 15.01 -3.80
CA ARG A 155 19.48 14.92 -4.71
C ARG A 155 18.84 13.55 -4.61
N GLY A 156 17.52 13.50 -4.78
CA GLY A 156 16.74 12.27 -4.78
C GLY A 156 15.59 12.32 -3.78
N SER A 157 15.02 11.15 -3.49
CA SER A 157 13.93 10.95 -2.54
C SER A 157 14.51 10.33 -1.27
N PHE A 158 14.31 10.95 -0.11
CA PHE A 158 14.88 10.50 1.15
C PHE A 158 14.07 10.93 2.37
N ALA A 159 14.07 10.09 3.40
CA ALA A 159 13.70 10.45 4.77
C ALA A 159 14.85 10.06 5.68
N LEU A 160 15.25 10.96 6.57
CA LEU A 160 16.47 10.84 7.37
C LEU A 160 16.15 10.91 8.86
N GLY A 161 16.84 10.09 9.66
CA GLY A 161 16.96 10.26 11.10
C GLY A 161 18.42 10.32 11.48
N ILE A 162 18.81 11.33 12.26
CA ILE A 162 20.21 11.72 12.46
C ILE A 162 20.45 12.03 13.94
N ILE A 163 21.47 11.41 14.51
CA ILE A 163 21.96 11.68 15.88
C ILE A 163 23.47 11.89 15.85
N SER A 164 24.00 12.65 16.82
CA SER A 164 25.43 12.90 16.95
C SER A 164 25.89 12.79 18.40
N LYS A 165 27.09 12.27 18.63
CA LYS A 165 27.69 12.26 19.99
C LYS A 165 28.17 13.65 20.42
N ASP A 166 28.44 14.53 19.45
CA ASP A 166 28.98 15.88 19.66
C ASP A 166 27.87 16.95 19.78
N ASP A 167 26.61 16.58 19.51
CA ASP A 167 25.39 17.35 19.80
C ASP A 167 24.29 16.39 20.28
N PRO A 168 24.45 15.77 21.46
CA PRO A 168 23.68 14.59 21.88
C PRO A 168 22.27 14.90 22.37
N GLU A 169 21.92 16.17 22.55
CA GLU A 169 20.59 16.59 23.02
C GLU A 169 19.56 16.70 21.89
N LYS A 170 19.96 16.36 20.65
CA LYS A 170 19.13 16.53 19.46
C LYS A 170 18.95 15.25 18.68
N LEU A 171 17.73 15.08 18.17
CA LEU A 171 17.40 14.19 17.07
C LEU A 171 16.95 15.06 15.89
N VAL A 172 17.68 15.01 14.79
CA VAL A 172 17.32 15.76 13.57
C VAL A 172 16.71 14.80 12.56
N VAL A 173 15.58 15.20 11.98
CA VAL A 173 14.88 14.43 10.97
C VAL A 173 14.56 15.27 9.75
N VAL A 174 14.59 14.65 8.58
CA VAL A 174 14.33 15.35 7.31
C VAL A 174 13.41 14.49 6.46
N ARG A 175 12.48 15.13 5.76
CA ARG A 175 11.61 14.47 4.79
C ARG A 175 11.74 15.13 3.41
N ASN A 176 11.98 14.31 2.40
CA ASN A 176 11.87 14.66 0.99
C ASN A 176 11.32 13.47 0.20
N SER A 177 10.03 13.46 -0.13
CA SER A 177 9.29 12.42 -0.86
C SER A 177 9.11 11.07 -0.15
N ALA A 178 10.08 10.58 0.63
CA ALA A 178 9.88 9.38 1.44
C ALA A 178 9.07 9.70 2.73
N PRO A 179 8.10 8.86 3.15
CA PRO A 179 7.24 9.16 4.30
C PRO A 179 8.00 9.26 5.63
N LEU A 180 7.70 10.30 6.41
CA LEU A 180 8.19 10.50 7.77
C LEU A 180 7.19 11.32 8.59
N LEU A 181 6.97 10.91 9.83
CA LEU A 181 6.07 11.59 10.77
C LEU A 181 6.65 11.60 12.19
N ILE A 182 6.12 12.52 13.01
CA ILE A 182 6.53 12.73 14.39
C ILE A 182 5.34 12.45 15.30
N GLY A 183 5.45 11.42 16.15
CA GLY A 183 4.58 11.19 17.29
C GLY A 183 4.89 12.16 18.43
N VAL A 184 3.82 12.72 19.01
CA VAL A 184 3.90 13.70 20.10
C VAL A 184 3.50 13.04 21.42
N GLY A 185 4.44 12.95 22.36
CA GLY A 185 4.22 12.50 23.73
C GLY A 185 4.37 13.63 24.77
N GLU A 186 4.48 13.26 26.04
CA GLU A 186 4.76 14.21 27.13
C GLU A 186 6.27 14.36 27.35
N ASN A 187 6.84 15.48 26.88
CA ASN A 187 8.29 15.75 26.88
C ASN A 187 9.10 14.66 26.16
N GLU A 188 8.54 14.13 25.08
CA GLU A 188 9.20 13.16 24.22
C GLU A 188 8.61 13.21 22.81
N TYR A 189 9.43 12.82 21.84
CA TYR A 189 9.03 12.69 20.45
C TYR A 189 9.46 11.32 19.92
N LEU A 190 8.54 10.68 19.19
CA LEU A 190 8.81 9.48 18.42
C LEU A 190 8.81 9.86 16.95
N VAL A 191 9.71 9.27 16.17
CA VAL A 191 9.78 9.49 14.73
C VAL A 191 9.56 8.14 14.08
N ALA A 192 8.75 8.08 13.04
CA ALA A 192 8.61 6.86 12.25
C ALA A 192 8.29 7.14 10.79
N SER A 193 8.60 6.17 9.93
CA SER A 193 8.17 6.18 8.54
C SER A 193 6.73 5.71 8.33
N ASP A 194 6.06 5.18 9.38
CA ASP A 194 4.66 4.73 9.35
C ASP A 194 4.00 4.89 10.73
N PRO A 195 2.72 5.30 10.80
CA PRO A 195 2.03 5.48 12.08
C PRO A 195 1.94 4.22 12.95
N SER A 196 1.97 3.01 12.37
CA SER A 196 1.91 1.73 13.09
C SER A 196 3.02 1.52 14.11
N ALA A 197 4.19 2.10 13.87
CA ALA A 197 5.30 2.07 14.80
C ALA A 197 5.03 2.88 16.08
N ILE A 198 4.20 3.93 16.00
CA ILE A 198 4.03 4.91 17.07
C ILE A 198 2.70 4.76 17.81
N VAL A 199 1.67 4.20 17.17
CA VAL A 199 0.27 4.20 17.67
C VAL A 199 0.09 3.60 19.08
N SER A 200 1.02 2.76 19.57
CA SER A 200 0.98 2.26 20.97
C SER A 200 1.50 3.23 22.00
N GLN A 201 2.33 4.19 21.59
CA GLN A 201 2.94 5.18 22.48
C GLN A 201 2.13 6.48 22.45
N THR A 202 1.68 6.90 21.26
CA THR A 202 0.81 8.07 21.11
C THR A 202 -0.03 7.97 19.84
N LYS A 203 -1.26 8.48 19.93
CA LYS A 203 -2.14 8.66 18.76
C LYS A 203 -1.98 10.03 18.10
N LYS A 204 -1.24 10.96 18.73
CA LYS A 204 -1.04 12.32 18.25
C LYS A 204 0.19 12.36 17.36
N VAL A 205 0.01 12.74 16.09
CA VAL A 205 1.08 12.77 15.09
C VAL A 205 1.11 14.09 14.31
N MET A 206 2.31 14.51 13.92
CA MET A 206 2.57 15.58 12.97
C MET A 206 3.23 14.99 11.73
N TYR A 207 2.67 15.25 10.55
CA TYR A 207 3.25 14.81 9.29
C TYR A 207 4.20 15.89 8.75
N LEU A 208 5.43 15.49 8.44
CA LEU A 208 6.36 16.35 7.71
C LEU A 208 5.96 16.40 6.23
N GLU A 209 6.22 17.50 5.54
CA GLU A 209 6.11 17.62 4.08
C GLU A 209 7.48 17.54 3.42
N ASP A 210 7.48 17.45 2.08
CA ASP A 210 8.71 17.44 1.30
C ASP A 210 9.49 18.76 1.48
N GLY A 211 10.78 18.64 1.80
CA GLY A 211 11.66 19.78 2.07
C GLY A 211 11.60 20.29 3.51
N GLU A 212 10.92 19.58 4.41
CA GLU A 212 10.90 19.96 5.82
C GLU A 212 11.93 19.20 6.64
N MET A 213 12.55 19.92 7.59
CA MET A 213 13.45 19.40 8.60
C MET A 213 12.87 19.70 9.99
N ALA A 214 12.95 18.73 10.89
CA ALA A 214 12.62 18.94 12.30
C ALA A 214 13.83 18.68 13.20
N SER A 215 14.11 19.64 14.07
CA SER A 215 15.07 19.52 15.17
C SER A 215 14.30 19.25 16.45
N LEU A 216 14.51 18.06 17.03
CA LEU A 216 13.79 17.58 18.20
C LEU A 216 14.72 17.58 19.41
N THR A 217 14.26 18.16 20.51
CA THR A 217 14.72 17.94 21.88
C THR A 217 13.56 17.34 22.70
N PRO A 218 13.75 16.83 23.92
CA PRO A 218 12.64 16.33 24.73
C PRO A 218 11.51 17.38 24.92
N GLU A 219 11.85 18.65 25.07
CA GLU A 219 10.91 19.74 25.35
C GLU A 219 10.42 20.47 24.09
N ARG A 220 11.18 20.42 22.99
CA ARG A 220 10.94 21.29 21.82
C ARG A 220 10.97 20.50 20.52
N CYS A 221 9.98 20.76 19.68
CA CYS A 221 9.98 20.39 18.27
C CYS A 221 9.99 21.67 17.43
N LEU A 222 11.09 21.93 16.72
CA LEU A 222 11.22 23.02 15.76
C LEU A 222 11.19 22.43 14.35
N ILE A 223 10.21 22.81 13.54
CA ILE A 223 10.06 22.38 12.15
C ILE A 223 10.32 23.59 11.25
N GLU A 224 11.19 23.42 10.26
CA GLU A 224 11.58 24.46 9.31
C GLU A 224 11.53 23.91 7.88
N ASP A 225 11.27 24.79 6.91
CA ASP A 225 11.47 24.49 5.49
C ASP A 225 12.97 24.61 5.09
N ILE A 226 13.29 24.22 3.85
CA ILE A 226 14.65 24.37 3.28
C ILE A 226 15.19 25.81 3.29
N ASN A 227 14.32 26.82 3.45
CA ASN A 227 14.67 28.24 3.44
C ASN A 227 14.72 28.85 4.86
N HIS A 228 14.69 28.04 5.91
CA HIS A 228 14.72 28.46 7.32
C HIS A 228 13.44 29.17 7.81
N HIS A 229 12.32 28.96 7.15
CA HIS A 229 11.05 29.45 7.68
C HIS A 229 10.45 28.42 8.63
N ALA A 230 10.14 28.87 9.85
CA ALA A 230 9.44 28.04 10.82
C ALA A 230 8.05 27.63 10.29
N VAL A 231 7.77 26.33 10.29
CA VAL A 231 6.51 25.76 9.83
C VAL A 231 5.68 25.31 11.03
N ARG A 232 4.43 25.78 11.12
CA ARG A 232 3.47 25.29 12.11
C ARG A 232 2.76 24.05 11.58
N LYS A 233 2.76 22.97 12.36
CA LYS A 233 2.05 21.73 12.04
C LYS A 233 0.79 21.54 12.86
N ALA A 234 -0.24 21.02 12.21
CA ALA A 234 -1.41 20.51 12.89
C ALA A 234 -1.07 19.14 13.51
N ILE A 235 -1.58 18.91 14.71
CA ILE A 235 -1.56 17.59 15.34
C ILE A 235 -2.78 16.83 14.84
N HIS A 236 -2.55 15.66 14.27
CA HIS A 236 -3.58 14.72 13.83
C HIS A 236 -3.71 13.59 14.85
N GLU A 237 -4.93 13.07 15.01
CA GLU A 237 -5.18 11.89 15.83
C GLU A 237 -5.35 10.66 14.94
N ILE A 238 -4.70 9.55 15.31
CA ILE A 238 -4.83 8.27 14.61
C ILE A 238 -6.14 7.58 15.04
N ASP A 239 -7.02 7.34 14.08
CA ASP A 239 -8.38 6.79 14.32
C ASP A 239 -8.44 5.27 14.57
N TRP A 240 -7.31 4.56 14.53
CA TRP A 240 -7.23 3.09 14.67
C TRP A 240 -6.32 2.68 15.83
N SER A 241 -6.42 1.43 16.28
CA SER A 241 -5.71 0.91 17.46
C SER A 241 -4.65 -0.14 17.13
N VAL A 242 -3.81 -0.49 18.10
CA VAL A 242 -2.75 -1.49 17.92
C VAL A 242 -3.34 -2.85 17.54
N GLU A 243 -4.49 -3.20 18.13
CA GLU A 243 -5.20 -4.46 17.90
C GLU A 243 -5.58 -4.63 16.41
N ASP A 244 -5.95 -3.54 15.73
CA ASP A 244 -6.28 -3.57 14.30
C ASP A 244 -5.09 -4.00 13.43
N ALA A 245 -3.87 -3.71 13.89
CA ALA A 245 -2.61 -4.05 13.23
C ALA A 245 -1.99 -5.39 13.70
N GLN A 246 -2.71 -6.18 14.51
CA GLN A 246 -2.29 -7.52 14.94
C GLN A 246 -3.04 -8.63 14.19
N LYS A 247 -2.55 -9.88 14.28
CA LYS A 247 -3.18 -11.04 13.60
C LYS A 247 -4.52 -11.48 14.21
N GLY A 248 -4.89 -11.02 15.41
CA GLY A 248 -6.23 -11.26 15.97
C GLY A 248 -6.66 -12.73 16.06
N GLY A 249 -5.73 -13.66 16.29
CA GLY A 249 -6.01 -15.11 16.35
C GLY A 249 -5.94 -15.85 15.01
N TYR A 250 -5.75 -15.15 13.88
CA TYR A 250 -5.51 -15.78 12.58
C TYR A 250 -4.04 -16.16 12.38
N SER A 251 -3.78 -17.18 11.56
CA SER A 251 -2.40 -17.62 11.26
C SER A 251 -1.59 -16.58 10.47
N HIS A 252 -2.28 -15.82 9.60
CA HIS A 252 -1.69 -14.87 8.66
C HIS A 252 -2.50 -13.57 8.64
N PHE A 253 -1.85 -12.44 8.41
CA PHE A 253 -2.51 -11.15 8.18
C PHE A 253 -3.41 -11.21 6.96
N MET A 254 -2.97 -11.83 5.87
CA MET A 254 -3.78 -11.96 4.66
C MET A 254 -5.12 -12.66 4.95
N LEU A 255 -5.11 -13.75 5.74
CA LEU A 255 -6.35 -14.44 6.12
C LEU A 255 -7.23 -13.54 7.00
N LYS A 256 -6.66 -12.89 8.03
CA LYS A 256 -7.40 -11.92 8.86
C LYS A 256 -8.09 -10.88 7.98
N GLU A 257 -7.35 -10.26 7.07
CA GLU A 257 -7.82 -9.17 6.23
C GLU A 257 -8.89 -9.62 5.24
N ILE A 258 -8.80 -10.85 4.71
CA ILE A 258 -9.88 -11.46 3.91
C ILE A 258 -11.15 -11.60 4.76
N MET A 259 -11.01 -12.09 6.00
CA MET A 259 -12.13 -12.32 6.92
C MET A 259 -12.75 -11.02 7.46
N GLU A 260 -11.99 -9.92 7.48
CA GLU A 260 -12.45 -8.58 7.88
C GLU A 260 -13.25 -7.85 6.79
N GLN A 261 -13.34 -8.40 5.58
CA GLN A 261 -13.98 -7.72 4.45
C GLN A 261 -15.43 -7.28 4.72
N PRO A 262 -16.31 -8.07 5.38
CA PRO A 262 -17.64 -7.60 5.74
C PRO A 262 -17.64 -6.29 6.55
N GLU A 263 -16.73 -6.18 7.52
CA GLU A 263 -16.60 -4.99 8.35
C GLU A 263 -16.00 -3.82 7.56
N SER A 264 -14.94 -4.06 6.79
CA SER A 264 -14.31 -3.03 5.97
C SER A 264 -15.27 -2.42 4.94
N ILE A 265 -16.13 -3.25 4.33
CA ILE A 265 -17.19 -2.81 3.41
C ILE A 265 -18.26 -2.02 4.18
N THR A 266 -18.67 -2.49 5.35
CA THR A 266 -19.60 -1.74 6.22
C THR A 266 -19.07 -0.35 6.57
N ASN A 267 -17.78 -0.25 6.89
CA ASN A 267 -17.11 1.02 7.18
C ASN A 267 -17.03 1.92 5.93
N ALA A 268 -16.78 1.34 4.75
CA ALA A 268 -16.79 2.06 3.48
C ALA A 268 -18.16 2.66 3.13
N LEU A 269 -19.27 2.02 3.56
CA LEU A 269 -20.66 2.47 3.36
C LEU A 269 -21.14 3.48 4.42
N ARG A 270 -20.57 3.43 5.63
CA ARG A 270 -21.06 4.16 6.81
C ARG A 270 -21.22 5.66 6.55
N GLY A 271 -22.43 6.17 6.75
CA GLY A 271 -22.76 7.59 6.59
C GLY A 271 -22.77 8.13 5.14
N ARG A 272 -22.56 7.26 4.16
CA ARG A 272 -22.41 7.60 2.73
C ARG A 272 -23.58 7.14 1.86
N VAL A 273 -24.34 6.14 2.29
CA VAL A 273 -25.53 5.64 1.58
C VAL A 273 -26.78 6.38 2.08
N LEU A 274 -27.60 6.88 1.16
CA LEU A 274 -28.90 7.51 1.44
C LEU A 274 -30.01 6.68 0.76
N PRO A 275 -30.55 5.64 1.41
CA PRO A 275 -31.50 4.71 0.79
C PRO A 275 -32.79 5.38 0.31
N ASP A 276 -33.36 6.27 1.12
CA ASP A 276 -34.66 6.89 0.82
C ASP A 276 -34.63 7.71 -0.47
N THR A 277 -33.52 8.42 -0.72
CA THR A 277 -33.31 9.24 -1.91
C THR A 277 -32.57 8.51 -3.04
N GLY A 278 -32.13 7.26 -2.79
CA GLY A 278 -31.34 6.49 -3.74
C GLY A 278 -30.03 7.21 -4.11
N GLU A 279 -29.37 7.86 -3.16
CA GLU A 279 -28.18 8.69 -3.39
C GLU A 279 -26.98 8.22 -2.57
N ALA A 280 -25.80 8.69 -2.95
CA ALA A 280 -24.58 8.61 -2.13
C ALA A 280 -24.08 10.01 -1.77
N ARG A 281 -23.32 10.12 -0.67
CA ARG A 281 -22.72 11.38 -0.21
C ARG A 281 -21.27 11.18 0.21
N PHE A 282 -20.39 12.03 -0.30
CA PHE A 282 -19.00 12.14 0.14
C PHE A 282 -18.70 13.54 0.66
N GLY A 283 -18.41 13.65 1.97
CA GLY A 283 -18.00 14.92 2.57
C GLY A 283 -16.72 15.47 1.92
N GLY A 284 -15.75 14.60 1.64
CA GLY A 284 -14.47 14.97 1.01
C GLY A 284 -14.57 15.47 -0.44
N LEU A 285 -15.70 15.26 -1.12
CA LEU A 285 -15.94 15.80 -2.47
C LEU A 285 -16.78 17.08 -2.49
N SER A 286 -17.26 17.54 -1.33
CA SER A 286 -18.15 18.71 -1.25
C SER A 286 -17.54 19.97 -1.87
N VAL A 287 -16.23 20.17 -1.69
CA VAL A 287 -15.46 21.31 -2.20
C VAL A 287 -15.36 21.36 -3.72
N VAL A 288 -15.54 20.23 -4.41
CA VAL A 288 -15.47 20.10 -5.88
C VAL A 288 -16.80 19.72 -6.51
N ARG A 289 -17.90 19.73 -5.75
CA ARG A 289 -19.22 19.23 -6.18
C ARG A 289 -19.71 19.83 -7.50
N GLU A 290 -19.58 21.15 -7.66
CA GLU A 290 -20.02 21.82 -8.89
C GLU A 290 -19.13 21.47 -10.09
N ARG A 291 -17.80 21.36 -9.90
CA ARG A 291 -16.91 20.88 -10.96
C ARG A 291 -17.29 19.47 -11.40
N LEU A 292 -17.55 18.55 -10.47
CA LEU A 292 -17.97 17.17 -10.73
C LEU A 292 -19.29 17.05 -11.52
N ARG A 293 -20.21 18.02 -11.39
CA ARG A 293 -21.43 18.06 -12.20
C ARG A 293 -21.13 18.39 -13.66
N SER A 294 -20.14 19.26 -13.90
CA SER A 294 -19.78 19.75 -15.24
C SER A 294 -18.80 18.87 -16.02
N ILE A 295 -18.16 17.88 -15.38
CA ILE A 295 -17.20 17.02 -16.08
C ILE A 295 -17.86 16.23 -17.20
N LYS A 296 -17.09 16.00 -18.25
CA LYS A 296 -17.47 15.24 -19.45
C LYS A 296 -16.68 13.94 -19.58
N ARG A 297 -15.65 13.72 -18.76
CA ARG A 297 -14.79 12.54 -18.82
C ARG A 297 -14.20 12.22 -17.44
N ILE A 298 -13.93 10.94 -17.20
CA ILE A 298 -13.17 10.46 -16.04
C ILE A 298 -11.92 9.73 -16.54
N SER A 299 -10.79 9.97 -15.90
CA SER A 299 -9.53 9.26 -16.16
C SER A 299 -9.04 8.67 -14.85
N ILE A 300 -8.97 7.34 -14.76
CA ILE A 300 -8.53 6.62 -13.56
C ILE A 300 -7.05 6.26 -13.70
N THR A 301 -6.26 6.46 -12.66
CA THR A 301 -4.82 6.14 -12.68
C THR A 301 -4.40 5.47 -11.38
N ALA A 302 -3.77 4.29 -11.50
CA ALA A 302 -3.34 3.48 -10.36
C ALA A 302 -2.31 2.42 -10.76
N CYS A 303 -1.84 1.61 -9.81
CA CYS A 303 -0.94 0.47 -10.05
C CYS A 303 -1.50 -0.84 -9.46
N GLY A 304 -1.16 -1.98 -10.08
CA GLY A 304 -1.46 -3.33 -9.56
C GLY A 304 -2.94 -3.56 -9.25
N THR A 305 -3.25 -4.13 -8.09
CA THR A 305 -4.61 -4.39 -7.62
C THR A 305 -5.53 -3.14 -7.66
N ALA A 306 -4.99 -1.94 -7.35
CA ALA A 306 -5.78 -0.69 -7.41
C ALA A 306 -6.12 -0.28 -8.86
N TYR A 307 -5.26 -0.61 -9.82
CA TYR A 307 -5.56 -0.45 -11.25
C TYR A 307 -6.68 -1.38 -11.70
N TYR A 308 -6.70 -2.62 -11.22
CA TYR A 308 -7.82 -3.54 -11.50
C TYR A 308 -9.13 -3.07 -10.88
N ALA A 309 -9.11 -2.43 -9.71
CA ALA A 309 -10.30 -1.79 -9.15
C ALA A 309 -10.78 -0.66 -10.08
N GLY A 310 -9.85 0.15 -10.60
CA GLY A 310 -10.11 1.16 -11.62
C GLY A 310 -10.74 0.60 -12.90
N LEU A 311 -10.28 -0.55 -13.39
CA LEU A 311 -10.88 -1.21 -14.55
C LEU A 311 -12.32 -1.69 -14.28
N VAL A 312 -12.64 -2.17 -13.08
CA VAL A 312 -14.04 -2.45 -12.70
C VAL A 312 -14.85 -1.16 -12.64
N GLY A 313 -14.31 -0.14 -11.98
CA GLY A 313 -14.93 1.19 -11.86
C GLY A 313 -15.23 1.84 -13.21
N ARG A 314 -14.37 1.61 -14.22
CA ARG A 314 -14.59 2.07 -15.59
C ARG A 314 -15.92 1.59 -16.15
N TYR A 315 -16.22 0.28 -16.03
CA TYR A 315 -17.51 -0.26 -16.47
C TYR A 315 -18.68 0.35 -15.70
N MET A 316 -18.54 0.51 -14.37
CA MET A 316 -19.60 1.08 -13.53
C MET A 316 -19.91 2.52 -13.95
N LEU A 317 -18.87 3.34 -14.10
CA LEU A 317 -19.01 4.75 -14.44
C LEU A 317 -19.55 4.94 -15.85
N GLU A 318 -19.05 4.20 -16.85
CA GLU A 318 -19.57 4.29 -18.22
C GLU A 318 -21.06 3.92 -18.28
N GLU A 319 -21.44 2.77 -17.71
CA GLU A 319 -22.79 2.21 -17.85
C GLU A 319 -23.85 3.05 -17.13
N TYR A 320 -23.52 3.62 -15.97
CA TYR A 320 -24.50 4.31 -15.11
C TYR A 320 -24.41 5.83 -15.10
N THR A 321 -23.33 6.41 -15.64
CA THR A 321 -23.18 7.88 -15.74
C THR A 321 -23.17 8.38 -17.18
N GLY A 322 -22.93 7.51 -18.17
CA GLY A 322 -22.76 7.89 -19.56
C GLY A 322 -21.46 8.66 -19.85
N LEU A 323 -20.59 8.84 -18.85
CA LEU A 323 -19.31 9.51 -19.02
C LEU A 323 -18.28 8.53 -19.61
N PRO A 324 -17.56 8.92 -20.68
CA PRO A 324 -16.35 8.22 -21.10
C PRO A 324 -15.39 8.09 -19.92
N CYS A 325 -14.93 6.87 -19.66
CA CYS A 325 -13.98 6.58 -18.61
C CYS A 325 -12.79 5.80 -19.17
N GLU A 326 -11.58 6.20 -18.81
CA GLU A 326 -10.37 5.43 -19.08
C GLU A 326 -9.73 5.01 -17.76
N ALA A 327 -8.95 3.92 -17.80
CA ALA A 327 -8.14 3.49 -16.67
C ALA A 327 -6.74 3.16 -17.19
N ASP A 328 -5.73 3.79 -16.60
CA ASP A 328 -4.33 3.66 -17.02
C ASP A 328 -3.45 3.17 -15.86
N VAL A 329 -2.44 2.39 -16.22
CA VAL A 329 -1.32 2.08 -15.33
C VAL A 329 -0.51 3.36 -15.11
N ALA A 330 -0.27 3.74 -13.85
CA ALA A 330 0.32 5.04 -13.53
C ALA A 330 1.72 5.25 -14.11
N SER A 331 2.54 4.19 -14.18
CA SER A 331 3.87 4.22 -14.80
C SER A 331 3.79 4.62 -16.28
N GLU A 332 2.85 4.05 -17.03
CA GLU A 332 2.67 4.39 -18.45
C GLU A 332 2.05 5.79 -18.63
N PHE A 333 1.12 6.16 -17.75
CA PHE A 333 0.44 7.45 -17.81
C PHE A 333 1.41 8.63 -17.67
N ARG A 334 2.37 8.54 -16.73
CA ARG A 334 3.34 9.62 -16.49
C ARG A 334 4.38 9.77 -17.61
N TYR A 335 4.68 8.68 -18.33
CA TYR A 335 5.70 8.67 -19.39
C TYR A 335 5.15 8.94 -20.79
N ARG A 336 3.84 8.76 -21.01
CA ARG A 336 3.18 9.37 -22.18
C ARG A 336 3.01 10.88 -21.96
N ARG A 337 2.55 11.60 -22.99
CA ARG A 337 2.14 13.02 -22.85
C ARG A 337 0.65 13.06 -22.49
N PRO A 338 0.25 13.07 -21.19
CA PRO A 338 -1.16 12.99 -20.83
C PRO A 338 -1.93 14.24 -21.26
N ILE A 339 -3.11 14.02 -21.81
CA ILE A 339 -4.04 15.07 -22.26
C ILE A 339 -4.91 15.49 -21.08
N VAL A 340 -4.50 16.56 -20.41
CA VAL A 340 -5.21 17.16 -19.28
C VAL A 340 -6.16 18.25 -19.80
N LYS A 341 -7.45 18.08 -19.54
CA LYS A 341 -8.51 19.03 -19.90
C LYS A 341 -9.32 19.37 -18.66
N ASP A 342 -9.84 20.60 -18.61
CA ASP A 342 -10.58 21.12 -17.46
C ASP A 342 -11.94 20.42 -17.24
N ASP A 343 -12.46 19.75 -18.28
CA ASP A 343 -13.69 18.96 -18.25
C ASP A 343 -13.47 17.49 -17.84
N THR A 344 -12.25 17.12 -17.43
CA THR A 344 -11.89 15.75 -17.03
C THR A 344 -11.61 15.70 -15.52
N ALA A 345 -12.24 14.75 -14.82
CA ALA A 345 -11.85 14.37 -13.47
C ALA A 345 -10.78 13.27 -13.52
N PHE A 346 -9.65 13.48 -12.85
CA PHE A 346 -8.57 12.52 -12.74
C PHE A 346 -8.63 11.83 -11.37
N LEU A 347 -8.93 10.54 -11.36
CA LEU A 347 -9.13 9.74 -10.15
C LEU A 347 -7.90 8.86 -9.89
N PHE A 348 -7.19 9.15 -8.80
CA PHE A 348 -6.03 8.38 -8.35
C PHE A 348 -6.44 7.40 -7.27
N ILE A 349 -6.19 6.11 -7.48
CA ILE A 349 -6.55 5.05 -6.52
C ILE A 349 -5.27 4.46 -5.94
N SER A 350 -5.13 4.51 -4.61
CA SER A 350 -3.97 3.92 -3.93
C SER A 350 -4.34 3.45 -2.53
N GLN A 351 -3.96 2.23 -2.16
CA GLN A 351 -4.12 1.76 -0.78
C GLN A 351 -3.24 2.58 0.17
N SER A 352 -1.94 2.68 -0.12
CA SER A 352 -0.97 3.32 0.75
C SER A 352 -0.99 4.86 0.65
N GLY A 353 -1.40 5.39 -0.50
CA GLY A 353 -1.26 6.81 -0.83
C GLY A 353 0.20 7.25 -1.01
N GLU A 354 1.14 6.31 -1.11
CA GLU A 354 2.59 6.56 -1.25
C GLU A 354 3.19 5.89 -2.49
N THR A 355 2.37 5.27 -3.35
CA THR A 355 2.84 4.62 -4.58
C THR A 355 3.50 5.64 -5.51
N ALA A 356 4.81 5.49 -5.77
CA ALA A 356 5.63 6.51 -6.44
C ALA A 356 5.06 6.93 -7.81
N ASP A 357 4.72 5.97 -8.67
CA ASP A 357 4.16 6.29 -10.00
C ASP A 357 2.79 6.96 -9.94
N THR A 358 1.95 6.56 -8.98
CA THR A 358 0.62 7.19 -8.80
C THR A 358 0.78 8.63 -8.31
N LEU A 359 1.71 8.88 -7.39
CA LEU A 359 2.03 10.22 -6.90
C LEU A 359 2.65 11.10 -8.00
N ALA A 360 3.55 10.54 -8.81
CA ALA A 360 4.16 11.24 -9.94
C ALA A 360 3.11 11.61 -11.02
N ALA A 361 2.21 10.68 -11.37
CA ALA A 361 1.11 10.95 -12.28
C ALA A 361 0.17 12.04 -11.73
N LEU A 362 -0.14 12.01 -10.43
CA LEU A 362 -0.92 13.05 -9.75
C LEU A 362 -0.26 14.43 -9.89
N ARG A 363 1.02 14.53 -9.56
CA ARG A 363 1.79 15.79 -9.64
C ARG A 363 1.80 16.34 -11.07
N GLU A 364 1.93 15.48 -12.08
CA GLU A 364 1.89 15.89 -13.49
C GLU A 364 0.52 16.44 -13.92
N VAL A 365 -0.58 15.79 -13.51
CA VAL A 365 -1.93 16.31 -13.79
C VAL A 365 -2.17 17.63 -13.08
N LYS A 366 -1.76 17.73 -11.81
CA LYS A 366 -1.91 18.94 -11.00
C LYS A 366 -1.15 20.12 -11.60
N LYS A 367 0.10 19.89 -12.05
CA LYS A 367 0.91 20.89 -12.75
C LYS A 367 0.23 21.46 -14.01
N LYS A 368 -0.63 20.66 -14.65
CA LYS A 368 -1.43 21.04 -15.82
C LYS A 368 -2.82 21.59 -15.48
N GLY A 369 -3.16 21.74 -14.20
CA GLY A 369 -4.44 22.33 -13.75
C GLY A 369 -5.64 21.38 -13.75
N GLY A 370 -5.43 20.07 -13.92
CA GLY A 370 -6.51 19.08 -13.93
C GLY A 370 -7.19 18.93 -12.57
N LEU A 371 -8.47 18.56 -12.55
CA LEU A 371 -9.18 18.21 -11.32
C LEU A 371 -8.68 16.86 -10.79
N THR A 372 -8.05 16.86 -9.63
CA THR A 372 -7.46 15.65 -9.03
C THR A 372 -8.29 15.13 -7.87
N LEU A 373 -8.71 13.87 -7.96
CA LEU A 373 -9.50 13.16 -6.97
C LEU A 373 -8.73 11.96 -6.45
N GLY A 374 -8.88 11.63 -5.17
CA GLY A 374 -8.22 10.47 -4.56
C GLY A 374 -9.20 9.44 -3.99
N ILE A 375 -8.92 8.14 -4.17
CA ILE A 375 -9.49 7.04 -3.35
C ILE A 375 -8.34 6.40 -2.59
N ILE A 376 -8.25 6.68 -1.28
CA ILE A 376 -7.08 6.37 -0.45
C ILE A 376 -7.47 5.61 0.83
N ASN A 377 -6.64 4.69 1.33
CA ASN A 377 -6.91 4.06 2.63
C ASN A 377 -6.19 4.76 3.80
N VAL A 378 -4.93 5.18 3.59
CA VAL A 378 -4.09 5.80 4.63
C VAL A 378 -4.37 7.31 4.74
N THR A 379 -4.86 7.74 5.90
CA THR A 379 -5.09 9.15 6.23
C THR A 379 -3.77 9.92 6.29
N GLY A 380 -3.79 11.14 5.76
CA GLY A 380 -2.60 11.99 5.75
C GLY A 380 -1.43 11.42 4.95
N SER A 381 -1.66 10.57 3.95
CA SER A 381 -0.64 10.14 2.98
C SER A 381 -0.39 11.21 1.92
N SER A 382 0.70 11.07 1.16
CA SER A 382 1.12 12.06 0.16
C SER A 382 0.08 12.28 -0.94
N VAL A 383 -0.48 11.21 -1.52
CA VAL A 383 -1.59 11.33 -2.50
C VAL A 383 -2.80 12.03 -1.87
N ALA A 384 -3.17 11.69 -0.63
CA ALA A 384 -4.33 12.29 0.04
C ALA A 384 -4.16 13.80 0.30
N ARG A 385 -2.93 14.26 0.61
CA ARG A 385 -2.63 15.68 0.81
C ARG A 385 -2.53 16.45 -0.50
N GLU A 386 -2.09 15.81 -1.58
CA GLU A 386 -1.85 16.47 -2.85
C GLU A 386 -3.07 16.53 -3.79
N THR A 387 -4.08 15.68 -3.62
CA THR A 387 -5.34 15.76 -4.40
C THR A 387 -6.22 16.96 -3.99
N ASP A 388 -7.00 17.51 -4.93
CA ASP A 388 -7.95 18.60 -4.66
C ASP A 388 -9.10 18.15 -3.75
N ALA A 389 -9.50 16.89 -3.87
CA ALA A 389 -10.56 16.27 -3.10
C ALA A 389 -10.34 14.75 -3.04
N GLY A 390 -10.92 14.06 -2.05
CA GLY A 390 -10.72 12.64 -1.92
C GLY A 390 -11.76 11.90 -1.08
N ILE A 391 -11.68 10.58 -1.15
CA ILE A 391 -12.53 9.64 -0.43
C ILE A 391 -11.62 8.64 0.27
N TYR A 392 -11.82 8.49 1.58
CA TYR A 392 -11.13 7.45 2.34
C TYR A 392 -11.87 6.11 2.27
N ASN A 393 -11.15 5.02 2.03
CA ASN A 393 -11.67 3.65 2.01
C ASN A 393 -12.23 3.24 3.38
N HIS A 394 -11.56 3.63 4.47
CA HIS A 394 -11.83 3.17 5.84
C HIS A 394 -11.79 1.64 5.99
N ALA A 395 -10.87 0.97 5.29
CA ALA A 395 -10.68 -0.48 5.42
C ALA A 395 -9.85 -0.88 6.66
N GLY A 396 -9.38 0.10 7.44
CA GLY A 396 -8.40 -0.10 8.52
C GLY A 396 -6.99 -0.38 7.96
N PRO A 397 -5.99 -0.61 8.83
CA PRO A 397 -4.64 -0.96 8.39
C PRO A 397 -4.65 -2.30 7.64
N GLU A 398 -3.88 -2.39 6.56
CA GLU A 398 -3.68 -3.60 5.78
C GLU A 398 -2.18 -3.90 5.73
N ILE A 399 -1.77 -4.97 6.39
CA ILE A 399 -0.40 -5.38 6.67
C ILE A 399 0.09 -6.41 5.66
N GLY A 400 -0.76 -7.38 5.27
CA GLY A 400 -0.41 -8.39 4.27
C GLY A 400 -0.01 -7.76 2.95
N VAL A 401 1.09 -8.19 2.32
CA VAL A 401 1.60 -7.57 1.08
C VAL A 401 0.55 -7.58 -0.02
N ALA A 402 -0.10 -8.73 -0.24
CA ALA A 402 -1.20 -8.85 -1.18
C ALA A 402 -2.45 -8.10 -0.70
N SER A 403 -2.88 -7.08 -1.44
CA SER A 403 -4.10 -6.31 -1.14
C SER A 403 -5.35 -7.21 -1.18
N THR A 404 -6.24 -7.05 -0.20
CA THR A 404 -7.51 -7.82 -0.08
C THR A 404 -8.67 -6.89 0.23
N LYS A 405 -8.86 -6.50 1.50
CA LYS A 405 -9.92 -5.60 1.96
C LYS A 405 -9.83 -4.19 1.37
N ALA A 406 -8.63 -3.74 1.02
CA ALA A 406 -8.49 -2.48 0.29
C ALA A 406 -9.13 -2.54 -1.10
N PHE A 407 -9.04 -3.68 -1.81
CA PHE A 407 -9.63 -3.85 -3.13
C PHE A 407 -11.16 -3.83 -3.08
N THR A 408 -11.78 -4.61 -2.19
CA THR A 408 -13.24 -4.64 -2.06
C THR A 408 -13.83 -3.35 -1.50
N SER A 409 -13.10 -2.67 -0.60
CA SER A 409 -13.43 -1.31 -0.18
C SER A 409 -13.38 -0.33 -1.37
N GLN A 410 -12.32 -0.34 -2.18
CA GLN A 410 -12.22 0.49 -3.39
C GLN A 410 -13.36 0.24 -4.38
N LEU A 411 -13.74 -1.03 -4.62
CA LEU A 411 -14.90 -1.37 -5.45
C LEU A 411 -16.21 -0.81 -4.87
N THR A 412 -16.37 -0.85 -3.54
CA THR A 412 -17.52 -0.27 -2.85
C THR A 412 -17.56 1.25 -3.01
N ILE A 413 -16.41 1.92 -2.87
CA ILE A 413 -16.31 3.37 -3.09
C ILE A 413 -16.59 3.74 -4.54
N LEU A 414 -16.10 2.97 -5.51
CA LEU A 414 -16.37 3.20 -6.93
C LEU A 414 -17.87 3.01 -7.27
N ALA A 415 -18.54 2.02 -6.65
CA ALA A 415 -19.98 1.85 -6.78
C ALA A 415 -20.75 3.04 -6.19
N LEU A 416 -20.34 3.55 -5.02
CA LEU A 416 -20.92 4.76 -4.42
C LEU A 416 -20.65 6.02 -5.24
N LEU A 417 -19.46 6.16 -5.83
CA LEU A 417 -19.11 7.26 -6.73
C LEU A 417 -19.96 7.21 -8.00
N THR A 418 -20.17 6.01 -8.54
CA THR A 418 -21.07 5.76 -9.66
C THR A 418 -22.50 6.17 -9.32
N LEU A 419 -22.99 5.79 -8.13
CA LEU A 419 -24.31 6.21 -7.64
C LEU A 419 -24.42 7.73 -7.51
N LEU A 420 -23.42 8.40 -6.92
CA LEU A 420 -23.39 9.86 -6.78
C LEU A 420 -23.45 10.56 -8.15
N LEU A 421 -22.62 10.15 -9.11
CA LEU A 421 -22.52 10.79 -10.42
C LEU A 421 -23.68 10.43 -11.34
N GLY A 422 -24.19 9.20 -11.25
CA GLY A 422 -25.33 8.72 -12.01
C GLY A 422 -26.62 9.45 -11.62
N ARG A 423 -26.86 9.66 -10.31
CA ARG A 423 -28.04 10.40 -9.81
C ARG A 423 -28.00 11.89 -10.13
N GLN A 424 -26.81 12.45 -10.41
CA GLN A 424 -26.67 13.80 -10.95
C GLN A 424 -26.92 13.88 -12.46
N ARG A 425 -27.18 12.74 -13.10
CA ARG A 425 -27.38 12.57 -14.55
C ARG A 425 -28.67 11.77 -14.77
N GLU A 426 -28.60 10.67 -15.52
CA GLU A 426 -29.78 9.96 -16.03
C GLU A 426 -30.24 8.78 -15.15
N MET A 427 -29.50 8.42 -14.09
CA MET A 427 -29.92 7.33 -13.21
C MET A 427 -31.20 7.71 -12.47
N SER A 428 -32.24 6.87 -12.58
CA SER A 428 -33.53 7.14 -11.94
C SER A 428 -33.47 6.99 -10.40
N LEU A 429 -34.48 7.51 -9.70
CA LEU A 429 -34.61 7.30 -8.25
C LEU A 429 -34.75 5.81 -7.92
N ALA A 430 -35.54 5.08 -8.71
CA ALA A 430 -35.78 3.65 -8.50
C ALA A 430 -34.49 2.84 -8.64
N ASP A 431 -33.69 3.12 -9.67
CA ASP A 431 -32.39 2.46 -9.85
C ASP A 431 -31.43 2.78 -8.70
N GLY A 432 -31.38 4.05 -8.27
CA GLY A 432 -30.59 4.45 -7.11
C GLY A 432 -31.02 3.74 -5.82
N GLN A 433 -32.33 3.57 -5.61
CA GLN A 433 -32.87 2.82 -4.47
C GLN A 433 -32.56 1.32 -4.54
N VAL A 434 -32.46 0.74 -5.73
CA VAL A 434 -32.00 -0.64 -5.92
C VAL A 434 -30.51 -0.75 -5.57
N VAL A 435 -29.67 0.12 -6.12
CA VAL A 435 -28.22 0.11 -5.86
C VAL A 435 -27.90 0.29 -4.38
N THR A 436 -28.53 1.27 -3.72
CA THR A 436 -28.33 1.52 -2.28
C THR A 436 -28.73 0.31 -1.42
N ARG A 437 -29.89 -0.30 -1.71
CA ARG A 437 -30.35 -1.51 -1.01
C ARG A 437 -29.41 -2.69 -1.19
N GLU A 438 -28.94 -2.92 -2.42
CA GLU A 438 -28.02 -4.02 -2.70
C GLU A 438 -26.65 -3.80 -2.06
N LEU A 439 -26.11 -2.57 -2.10
CA LEU A 439 -24.87 -2.20 -1.41
C LEU A 439 -24.96 -2.51 0.09
N GLN A 440 -26.09 -2.20 0.74
CA GLN A 440 -26.29 -2.49 2.16
C GLN A 440 -26.31 -3.99 2.49
N ARG A 441 -26.64 -4.85 1.51
CA ARG A 441 -26.65 -6.32 1.69
C ARG A 441 -25.26 -6.94 1.49
N ILE A 442 -24.36 -6.30 0.74
CA ILE A 442 -23.04 -6.86 0.40
C ILE A 442 -22.26 -7.38 1.60
N PRO A 443 -22.15 -6.66 2.76
CA PRO A 443 -21.44 -7.19 3.92
C PRO A 443 -21.90 -8.58 4.36
N ASP A 444 -23.22 -8.81 4.40
CA ASP A 444 -23.77 -10.09 4.82
C ASP A 444 -23.62 -11.17 3.73
N LEU A 445 -23.70 -10.80 2.45
CA LEU A 445 -23.41 -11.72 1.35
C LEU A 445 -21.93 -12.17 1.36
N VAL A 446 -21.00 -11.26 1.71
CA VAL A 446 -19.59 -11.62 1.88
C VAL A 446 -19.40 -12.59 3.03
N LYS A 447 -20.08 -12.41 4.17
CA LYS A 447 -20.04 -13.37 5.29
C LYS A 447 -20.44 -14.78 4.86
N GLN A 448 -21.52 -14.90 4.09
CA GLN A 448 -21.99 -16.20 3.56
C GLN A 448 -20.93 -16.88 2.67
N ILE A 449 -20.15 -16.12 1.89
CA ILE A 449 -19.05 -16.67 1.09
C ILE A 449 -17.90 -17.12 1.99
N LEU A 450 -17.55 -16.33 3.02
CA LEU A 450 -16.47 -16.66 3.95
C LEU A 450 -16.76 -17.93 4.77
N GLU A 451 -18.04 -18.25 5.02
CA GLU A 451 -18.45 -19.52 5.64
C GLU A 451 -18.10 -20.74 4.77
N GLN A 452 -17.92 -20.57 3.46
CA GLN A 452 -17.52 -21.64 2.53
C GLN A 452 -16.01 -21.87 2.49
N ARG A 453 -15.22 -21.24 3.36
CA ARG A 453 -13.75 -21.30 3.32
C ARG A 453 -13.18 -22.73 3.33
N GLU A 454 -13.78 -23.67 4.06
CA GLU A 454 -13.26 -25.05 4.14
C GLU A 454 -13.45 -25.77 2.80
N LYS A 455 -14.60 -25.57 2.15
CA LYS A 455 -14.83 -26.08 0.79
C LYS A 455 -13.86 -25.46 -0.21
N ILE A 456 -13.61 -24.16 -0.12
CA ILE A 456 -12.65 -23.47 -1.00
C ILE A 456 -11.23 -24.00 -0.75
N LYS A 457 -10.87 -24.31 0.49
CA LYS A 457 -9.61 -24.95 0.87
C LYS A 457 -9.48 -26.35 0.26
N GLU A 458 -10.51 -27.19 0.33
CA GLU A 458 -10.51 -28.52 -0.29
C GLU A 458 -10.25 -28.43 -1.80
N ILE A 459 -10.93 -27.49 -2.49
CA ILE A 459 -10.70 -27.25 -3.92
C ILE A 459 -9.27 -26.75 -4.14
N ALA A 460 -8.76 -25.79 -3.36
CA ALA A 460 -7.39 -25.31 -3.49
C ALA A 460 -6.34 -26.43 -3.30
N GLU A 461 -6.54 -27.33 -2.35
CA GLU A 461 -5.66 -28.47 -2.09
C GLU A 461 -5.61 -29.46 -3.27
N LYS A 462 -6.73 -29.66 -3.98
CA LYS A 462 -6.80 -30.47 -5.21
C LYS A 462 -5.89 -29.94 -6.31
N TYR A 463 -5.74 -28.61 -6.43
CA TYR A 463 -5.01 -27.96 -7.51
C TYR A 463 -3.61 -27.43 -7.13
N LYS A 464 -3.14 -27.66 -5.91
CA LYS A 464 -1.86 -27.09 -5.39
C LYS A 464 -0.61 -27.45 -6.20
N HIS A 465 -0.68 -28.50 -7.02
CA HIS A 465 0.43 -29.00 -7.85
C HIS A 465 0.44 -28.44 -9.28
N ALA A 466 -0.56 -27.65 -9.66
CA ALA A 466 -0.56 -27.00 -10.96
C ALA A 466 0.51 -25.90 -11.00
N GLU A 467 1.24 -25.82 -12.11
CA GLU A 467 2.27 -24.79 -12.31
C GLU A 467 1.74 -23.59 -13.11
N ASN A 468 0.64 -23.78 -13.86
CA ASN A 468 0.00 -22.74 -14.65
C ASN A 468 -1.51 -22.67 -14.31
N PHE A 469 -2.07 -21.47 -14.37
CA PHE A 469 -3.49 -21.24 -14.14
C PHE A 469 -4.02 -20.17 -15.09
N LEU A 470 -5.19 -20.41 -15.66
CA LEU A 470 -5.92 -19.42 -16.44
C LEU A 470 -7.07 -18.88 -15.58
N PHE A 471 -7.30 -17.57 -15.61
CA PHE A 471 -8.48 -16.94 -15.02
C PHE A 471 -9.26 -16.26 -16.13
N ILE A 472 -10.55 -16.56 -16.26
CA ILE A 472 -11.40 -15.95 -17.29
C ILE A 472 -12.64 -15.29 -16.69
N GLY A 473 -12.99 -14.14 -17.26
CA GLY A 473 -14.21 -13.42 -16.95
C GLY A 473 -14.64 -12.54 -18.14
N ARG A 474 -15.85 -11.99 -18.06
CA ARG A 474 -16.38 -11.02 -19.02
C ARG A 474 -16.97 -9.81 -18.30
N LYS A 475 -17.06 -8.69 -19.02
CA LYS A 475 -17.61 -7.41 -18.50
C LYS A 475 -16.92 -7.04 -17.18
N TYR A 476 -17.70 -6.81 -16.12
CA TYR A 476 -17.26 -6.49 -14.77
C TYR A 476 -16.30 -7.52 -14.17
N ASN A 477 -16.41 -8.80 -14.57
CA ASN A 477 -15.60 -9.89 -14.02
C ASN A 477 -14.29 -10.12 -14.79
N TYR A 478 -14.06 -9.49 -15.94
CA TYR A 478 -12.76 -9.57 -16.60
C TYR A 478 -11.64 -8.98 -15.72
N PRO A 479 -11.76 -7.76 -15.18
CA PRO A 479 -10.75 -7.25 -14.26
C PRO A 479 -10.62 -8.06 -12.96
N VAL A 480 -11.70 -8.70 -12.51
CA VAL A 480 -11.66 -9.59 -11.34
C VAL A 480 -10.88 -10.87 -11.63
N ALA A 481 -10.92 -11.38 -12.87
CA ALA A 481 -10.06 -12.48 -13.30
C ALA A 481 -8.58 -12.06 -13.30
N LEU A 482 -8.25 -10.83 -13.73
CA LEU A 482 -6.90 -10.28 -13.61
C LEU A 482 -6.43 -10.19 -12.16
N GLU A 483 -7.30 -9.75 -11.25
CA GLU A 483 -7.00 -9.67 -9.81
C GLU A 483 -6.79 -11.07 -9.20
N GLY A 484 -7.65 -12.04 -9.50
CA GLY A 484 -7.48 -13.42 -9.03
C GLY A 484 -6.15 -14.04 -9.49
N ALA A 485 -5.81 -13.83 -10.77
CA ALA A 485 -4.52 -14.27 -11.30
C ALA A 485 -3.34 -13.57 -10.61
N LEU A 486 -3.44 -12.26 -10.34
CA LEU A 486 -2.41 -11.53 -9.61
C LEU A 486 -2.24 -12.07 -8.19
N LYS A 487 -3.33 -12.28 -7.43
CA LYS A 487 -3.25 -12.85 -6.07
C LYS A 487 -2.56 -14.20 -6.07
N LEU A 488 -2.97 -15.11 -6.97
CA LEU A 488 -2.36 -16.43 -7.04
C LEU A 488 -0.87 -16.33 -7.37
N LYS A 489 -0.48 -15.48 -8.32
CA LYS A 489 0.92 -15.24 -8.69
C LYS A 489 1.76 -14.71 -7.52
N GLU A 490 1.25 -13.71 -6.81
CA GLU A 490 1.97 -13.02 -5.73
C GLU A 490 2.35 -13.96 -4.58
N ILE A 491 1.42 -14.82 -4.14
CA ILE A 491 1.58 -15.58 -2.88
C ILE A 491 1.82 -17.07 -3.06
N SER A 492 1.60 -17.61 -4.25
CA SER A 492 1.86 -19.04 -4.55
C SER A 492 2.95 -19.26 -5.58
N TYR A 493 3.38 -18.21 -6.28
CA TYR A 493 4.36 -18.26 -7.39
C TYR A 493 3.96 -19.18 -8.56
N ILE A 494 2.69 -19.59 -8.63
CA ILE A 494 2.12 -20.22 -9.82
C ILE A 494 2.07 -19.19 -10.95
N HIS A 495 2.37 -19.62 -12.17
CA HIS A 495 2.17 -18.79 -13.34
C HIS A 495 0.67 -18.65 -13.66
N ALA A 496 0.08 -17.59 -13.13
CA ALA A 496 -1.34 -17.30 -13.30
C ALA A 496 -1.56 -16.10 -14.24
N GLU A 497 -2.47 -16.26 -15.20
CA GLU A 497 -2.80 -15.24 -16.18
C GLU A 497 -4.32 -15.02 -16.28
N GLY A 498 -4.75 -13.75 -16.32
CA GLY A 498 -6.15 -13.39 -16.44
C GLY A 498 -6.48 -12.89 -17.84
N TYR A 499 -7.60 -13.36 -18.40
CA TYR A 499 -8.05 -13.02 -19.75
C TYR A 499 -9.53 -12.67 -19.81
N GLY A 500 -9.88 -11.83 -20.78
CA GLY A 500 -11.26 -11.70 -21.22
C GLY A 500 -11.65 -13.01 -21.89
N ALA A 501 -12.70 -13.69 -21.43
CA ALA A 501 -13.03 -15.04 -21.90
C ALA A 501 -13.26 -15.11 -23.42
N GLY A 502 -13.68 -14.01 -24.05
CA GLY A 502 -13.83 -13.91 -25.51
C GLY A 502 -12.52 -13.98 -26.29
N GLU A 503 -11.41 -13.52 -25.70
CA GLU A 503 -10.11 -13.48 -26.35
C GLU A 503 -9.41 -14.84 -26.38
N MET A 504 -9.92 -15.83 -25.63
CA MET A 504 -9.28 -17.12 -25.48
C MET A 504 -8.99 -17.79 -26.83
N LYS A 505 -9.91 -17.71 -27.81
CA LYS A 505 -9.73 -18.29 -29.15
C LYS A 505 -8.68 -17.59 -30.01
N HIS A 506 -8.24 -16.41 -29.63
CA HIS A 506 -7.30 -15.59 -30.40
C HIS A 506 -5.83 -15.89 -30.06
N GLY A 507 -5.56 -17.08 -29.49
CA GLY A 507 -4.21 -17.55 -29.17
C GLY A 507 -4.14 -18.33 -27.85
N PRO A 508 -4.58 -17.76 -26.71
CA PRO A 508 -4.39 -18.36 -25.37
C PRO A 508 -4.95 -19.77 -25.21
N ILE A 509 -6.00 -20.13 -25.95
CA ILE A 509 -6.61 -21.46 -25.92
C ILE A 509 -5.65 -22.59 -26.30
N ALA A 510 -4.54 -22.29 -26.98
CA ALA A 510 -3.51 -23.26 -27.35
C ALA A 510 -2.76 -23.85 -26.15
N LEU A 511 -2.82 -23.18 -24.98
CA LEU A 511 -2.20 -23.65 -23.74
C LEU A 511 -3.07 -24.64 -22.95
N ILE A 512 -4.35 -24.78 -23.31
CA ILE A 512 -5.28 -25.61 -22.54
C ILE A 512 -5.03 -27.10 -22.78
N ASP A 513 -4.75 -27.81 -21.70
CA ASP A 513 -4.63 -29.28 -21.62
C ASP A 513 -5.11 -29.80 -20.25
N GLU A 514 -4.99 -31.11 -20.00
CA GLU A 514 -5.42 -31.73 -18.74
C GLU A 514 -4.69 -31.22 -17.47
N GLN A 515 -3.56 -30.52 -17.61
CA GLN A 515 -2.74 -30.00 -16.51
C GLN A 515 -2.85 -28.48 -16.33
N PHE A 516 -3.58 -27.79 -17.20
CA PHE A 516 -3.77 -26.33 -17.18
C PHE A 516 -5.16 -25.96 -16.67
N PRO A 517 -5.37 -25.89 -15.33
CA PRO A 517 -6.66 -25.53 -14.76
C PRO A 517 -7.06 -24.09 -15.09
N THR A 518 -8.37 -23.88 -15.25
CA THR A 518 -8.98 -22.57 -15.47
C THR A 518 -9.99 -22.25 -14.37
N ILE A 519 -9.86 -21.08 -13.74
CA ILE A 519 -10.91 -20.49 -12.91
C ILE A 519 -11.80 -19.60 -13.77
N ALA A 520 -13.09 -19.92 -13.85
CA ALA A 520 -14.06 -19.20 -14.66
C ALA A 520 -15.09 -18.45 -13.80
N LEU A 521 -15.11 -17.12 -13.93
CA LEU A 521 -16.08 -16.25 -13.26
C LEU A 521 -17.36 -16.16 -14.09
N CYS A 522 -18.40 -16.89 -13.69
CA CYS A 522 -19.62 -17.12 -14.46
C CYS A 522 -20.90 -16.82 -13.63
N PRO A 523 -21.12 -15.58 -13.18
CA PRO A 523 -22.42 -15.20 -12.62
C PRO A 523 -23.53 -15.29 -13.67
N GLN A 524 -24.76 -15.45 -13.20
CA GLN A 524 -25.98 -15.37 -14.00
C GLN A 524 -26.32 -13.90 -14.31
N ASP A 525 -25.47 -13.28 -15.12
CA ASP A 525 -25.58 -11.91 -15.61
C ASP A 525 -25.87 -11.86 -17.13
N SER A 526 -25.88 -10.66 -17.70
CA SER A 526 -26.10 -10.39 -19.13
C SER A 526 -25.15 -11.12 -20.08
N VAL A 527 -24.02 -11.67 -19.61
CA VAL A 527 -23.04 -12.39 -20.41
C VAL A 527 -22.87 -13.86 -20.02
N TYR A 528 -23.76 -14.39 -19.17
CA TYR A 528 -23.73 -15.77 -18.67
C TYR A 528 -23.59 -16.82 -19.78
N GLU A 529 -24.48 -16.80 -20.78
CA GLU A 529 -24.47 -17.77 -21.89
C GLU A 529 -23.14 -17.73 -22.68
N LYS A 530 -22.52 -16.54 -22.79
CA LYS A 530 -21.21 -16.41 -23.45
C LYS A 530 -20.09 -17.00 -22.60
N MET A 531 -20.16 -16.84 -21.27
CA MET A 531 -19.23 -17.49 -20.36
C MET A 531 -19.37 -19.02 -20.37
N VAL A 532 -20.59 -19.55 -20.38
CA VAL A 532 -20.84 -21.01 -20.49
C VAL A 532 -20.23 -21.57 -21.78
N SER A 533 -20.43 -20.88 -22.92
CA SER A 533 -19.79 -21.26 -24.19
C SER A 533 -18.27 -21.31 -24.08
N ASN A 534 -17.64 -20.34 -23.41
CA ASN A 534 -16.18 -20.34 -23.23
C ASN A 534 -15.72 -21.48 -22.30
N ILE A 535 -16.48 -21.78 -21.24
CA ILE A 535 -16.19 -22.94 -20.38
C ILE A 535 -16.22 -24.24 -21.20
N GLN A 536 -17.24 -24.43 -22.04
CA GLN A 536 -17.34 -25.61 -22.90
C GLN A 536 -16.16 -25.73 -23.87
N GLU A 537 -15.62 -24.62 -24.37
CA GLU A 537 -14.45 -24.61 -25.24
C GLU A 537 -13.17 -25.10 -24.54
N ILE A 538 -13.02 -24.79 -23.24
CA ILE A 538 -11.95 -25.31 -22.38
C ILE A 538 -12.16 -26.82 -22.16
N LYS A 539 -13.38 -27.22 -21.80
CA LYS A 539 -13.73 -28.63 -21.58
C LYS A 539 -13.54 -29.49 -22.83
N ALA A 540 -13.80 -28.95 -24.02
CA ALA A 540 -13.54 -29.63 -25.30
C ALA A 540 -12.05 -29.93 -25.54
N ARG A 541 -11.16 -29.22 -24.85
CA ARG A 541 -9.70 -29.46 -24.83
C ARG A 541 -9.23 -30.14 -23.54
N LYS A 542 -10.18 -30.65 -22.76
CA LYS A 542 -9.97 -31.38 -21.50
C LYS A 542 -9.32 -30.55 -20.38
N GLY A 543 -9.31 -29.23 -20.51
CA GLY A 543 -8.89 -28.33 -19.43
C GLY A 543 -9.77 -28.52 -18.19
N PRO A 544 -9.17 -28.65 -16.99
CA PRO A 544 -9.93 -28.60 -15.74
C PRO A 544 -10.53 -27.20 -15.54
N VAL A 545 -11.79 -27.12 -15.11
CA VAL A 545 -12.50 -25.87 -14.86
C VAL A 545 -13.03 -25.83 -13.43
N ILE A 546 -12.67 -24.77 -12.72
CA ILE A 546 -13.26 -24.37 -11.44
C ILE A 546 -14.19 -23.19 -11.73
N ALA A 547 -15.50 -23.40 -11.68
CA ALA A 547 -16.48 -22.35 -11.94
C ALA A 547 -16.90 -21.64 -10.65
N ILE A 548 -16.85 -20.31 -10.65
CA ILE A 548 -17.46 -19.47 -9.61
C ILE A 548 -18.75 -18.89 -10.19
N THR A 549 -19.89 -19.29 -9.65
CA THR A 549 -21.23 -18.96 -10.18
C THR A 549 -22.19 -18.63 -9.04
N ASN A 550 -23.36 -18.08 -9.37
CA ASN A 550 -24.36 -17.81 -8.36
C ASN A 550 -25.03 -19.08 -7.80
N GLU A 551 -25.45 -19.00 -6.54
CA GLU A 551 -26.39 -19.94 -5.91
C GLU A 551 -27.64 -20.16 -6.77
N GLY A 552 -28.11 -21.41 -6.77
CA GLY A 552 -29.22 -21.86 -7.62
C GLY A 552 -28.81 -22.26 -9.05
N ASN A 553 -27.57 -22.00 -9.49
CA ASN A 553 -27.08 -22.44 -10.79
C ASN A 553 -26.55 -23.89 -10.77
N GLY A 554 -27.41 -24.85 -10.44
CA GLY A 554 -27.04 -26.26 -10.30
C GLY A 554 -26.45 -26.88 -11.57
N GLY A 555 -26.90 -26.46 -12.75
CA GLY A 555 -26.43 -26.99 -14.04
C GLY A 555 -24.95 -26.77 -14.31
N MET A 556 -24.30 -25.81 -13.64
CA MET A 556 -22.85 -25.61 -13.76
C MET A 556 -22.03 -26.83 -13.30
N LYS A 557 -22.57 -27.64 -12.37
CA LYS A 557 -21.93 -28.89 -11.91
C LYS A 557 -21.84 -29.98 -12.98
N GLU A 558 -22.64 -29.87 -14.05
CA GLU A 558 -22.60 -30.82 -15.17
C GLU A 558 -21.50 -30.48 -16.17
N ILE A 559 -20.93 -29.26 -16.11
CA ILE A 559 -19.99 -28.72 -17.09
C ILE A 559 -18.59 -28.53 -16.48
N ALA A 560 -18.51 -27.99 -15.26
CA ALA A 560 -17.25 -27.71 -14.56
C ALA A 560 -16.84 -28.86 -13.62
N ASP A 561 -15.53 -29.00 -13.37
CA ASP A 561 -14.99 -30.05 -12.50
C ASP A 561 -15.19 -29.72 -11.02
N ASP A 562 -15.14 -28.44 -10.66
CA ASP A 562 -15.45 -27.94 -9.33
C ASP A 562 -16.28 -26.65 -9.42
N VAL A 563 -17.17 -26.45 -8.45
CA VAL A 563 -18.07 -25.29 -8.43
C VAL A 563 -18.10 -24.63 -7.05
N ILE A 564 -17.81 -23.33 -7.04
CA ILE A 564 -17.96 -22.44 -5.88
C ILE A 564 -19.20 -21.57 -6.12
N PHE A 565 -20.12 -21.58 -5.16
CA PHE A 565 -21.35 -20.80 -5.25
C PHE A 565 -21.20 -19.50 -4.48
N VAL A 566 -21.61 -18.39 -5.08
CA VAL A 566 -21.70 -17.08 -4.41
C VAL A 566 -23.15 -16.58 -4.42
N PRO A 567 -23.61 -15.81 -3.42
CA PRO A 567 -24.95 -15.24 -3.44
C PRO A 567 -25.18 -14.33 -4.65
N ARG A 568 -26.46 -14.05 -4.95
CA ARG A 568 -26.84 -13.15 -6.05
C ARG A 568 -26.90 -11.69 -5.60
N THR A 569 -26.45 -10.79 -6.47
CA THR A 569 -26.67 -9.34 -6.40
C THR A 569 -26.76 -8.75 -7.81
N ILE A 570 -26.91 -7.43 -7.94
CA ILE A 570 -26.91 -6.73 -9.23
C ILE A 570 -25.54 -6.78 -9.92
N GLU A 571 -25.52 -6.73 -11.26
CA GLU A 571 -24.30 -6.96 -12.04
C GLU A 571 -23.12 -6.09 -11.63
N MET A 572 -23.35 -4.79 -11.36
CA MET A 572 -22.28 -3.86 -10.99
C MET A 572 -21.61 -4.23 -9.66
N LEU A 573 -22.29 -4.96 -8.77
CA LEU A 573 -21.77 -5.34 -7.44
C LEU A 573 -21.22 -6.77 -7.40
N ASN A 574 -21.49 -7.61 -8.42
CA ASN A 574 -20.94 -8.97 -8.52
C ASN A 574 -19.41 -9.03 -8.32
N PRO A 575 -18.59 -8.09 -8.83
CA PRO A 575 -17.14 -8.09 -8.61
C PRO A 575 -16.72 -8.16 -7.14
N ILE A 576 -17.48 -7.52 -6.23
CA ILE A 576 -17.18 -7.50 -4.80
C ILE A 576 -17.33 -8.90 -4.19
N LEU A 577 -18.32 -9.66 -4.67
CA LEU A 577 -18.57 -11.03 -4.21
C LEU A 577 -17.63 -12.04 -4.89
N MET A 578 -17.39 -11.87 -6.19
CA MET A 578 -16.61 -12.82 -7.00
C MET A 578 -15.13 -12.87 -6.65
N VAL A 579 -14.56 -11.79 -6.10
CA VAL A 579 -13.14 -11.77 -5.71
C VAL A 579 -12.86 -12.54 -4.42
N ILE A 580 -13.85 -12.68 -3.53
CA ILE A 580 -13.67 -13.29 -2.19
C ILE A 580 -13.19 -14.75 -2.30
N PRO A 581 -13.81 -15.63 -3.11
CA PRO A 581 -13.31 -16.99 -3.26
C PRO A 581 -11.93 -17.05 -3.93
N LEU A 582 -11.61 -16.11 -4.83
CA LEU A 582 -10.30 -16.07 -5.49
C LEU A 582 -9.18 -15.78 -4.48
N GLN A 583 -9.41 -14.84 -3.56
CA GLN A 583 -8.48 -14.50 -2.48
C GLN A 583 -8.27 -15.68 -1.54
N LEU A 584 -9.35 -16.35 -1.11
CA LEU A 584 -9.27 -17.56 -0.27
C LEU A 584 -8.55 -18.70 -1.00
N PHE A 585 -8.88 -18.94 -2.27
CA PHE A 585 -8.25 -19.96 -3.09
C PHE A 585 -6.73 -19.72 -3.22
N ALA A 586 -6.33 -18.50 -3.56
CA ALA A 586 -4.92 -18.13 -3.65
C ALA A 586 -4.21 -18.31 -2.30
N TYR A 587 -4.83 -17.87 -1.20
CA TYR A 587 -4.29 -18.01 0.15
C TYR A 587 -4.05 -19.50 0.49
N PHE A 588 -5.04 -20.35 0.28
CA PHE A 588 -4.92 -21.77 0.60
C PHE A 588 -3.89 -22.49 -0.27
N ILE A 589 -3.76 -22.15 -1.57
CA ILE A 589 -2.67 -22.68 -2.39
C ILE A 589 -1.31 -22.23 -1.87
N GLY A 590 -1.13 -20.93 -1.58
CA GLY A 590 0.14 -20.40 -1.07
C GLY A 590 0.59 -21.10 0.21
N VAL A 591 -0.35 -21.29 1.16
CA VAL A 591 -0.11 -22.04 2.40
C VAL A 591 0.18 -23.52 2.11
N ALA A 592 -0.59 -24.17 1.23
CA ALA A 592 -0.40 -25.58 0.90
C ALA A 592 0.94 -25.87 0.18
N ARG A 593 1.51 -24.87 -0.51
CA ARG A 593 2.87 -24.92 -1.09
C ARG A 593 3.98 -24.52 -0.09
N GLY A 594 3.63 -24.15 1.14
CA GLY A 594 4.57 -23.83 2.21
C GLY A 594 5.22 -22.44 2.12
N TYR A 595 4.57 -21.48 1.45
CA TYR A 595 5.09 -20.12 1.29
C TYR A 595 4.61 -19.16 2.38
N ASP A 596 5.38 -18.10 2.63
CA ASP A 596 4.97 -16.98 3.48
C ASP A 596 4.02 -16.07 2.70
N VAL A 597 2.72 -16.23 2.95
CA VAL A 597 1.67 -15.46 2.27
C VAL A 597 1.55 -14.01 2.73
N ASP A 598 2.10 -13.68 3.92
CA ASP A 598 2.12 -12.31 4.44
C ASP A 598 3.28 -11.52 3.82
N LYS A 599 4.41 -12.20 3.54
CA LYS A 599 5.66 -11.62 3.03
C LYS A 599 6.23 -12.42 1.84
N PRO A 600 5.55 -12.39 0.67
CA PRO A 600 6.04 -13.05 -0.53
C PRO A 600 7.38 -12.48 -0.99
N ARG A 601 8.24 -13.33 -1.56
CA ARG A 601 9.58 -12.96 -2.02
C ARG A 601 9.51 -11.86 -3.09
N ASN A 602 10.53 -10.99 -3.11
CA ASN A 602 10.71 -9.92 -4.09
C ASN A 602 9.62 -8.83 -4.10
N LEU A 603 8.66 -8.86 -3.16
CA LEU A 603 7.57 -7.90 -3.08
C LEU A 603 7.64 -7.09 -1.78
N ALA A 604 7.10 -5.88 -1.83
CA ALA A 604 6.89 -5.02 -0.68
C ALA A 604 5.44 -4.50 -0.70
N LYS A 605 4.87 -4.20 0.47
CA LYS A 605 3.48 -3.74 0.60
C LYS A 605 3.17 -2.49 -0.23
N SER A 606 4.13 -1.58 -0.35
CA SER A 606 4.00 -0.38 -1.18
C SER A 606 5.34 -0.05 -1.84
N VAL A 607 5.27 0.29 -3.12
CA VAL A 607 6.40 0.67 -3.98
C VAL A 607 6.52 2.19 -3.96
N THR A 608 7.48 2.71 -3.20
CA THR A 608 7.67 4.16 -2.94
C THR A 608 8.92 4.73 -3.60
N VAL A 609 9.60 3.91 -4.38
CA VAL A 609 10.74 4.27 -5.23
C VAL A 609 10.46 3.71 -6.61
N GLU A 610 11.04 4.33 -7.62
CA GLU A 610 11.01 3.83 -9.00
C GLU A 610 12.05 2.72 -9.20
#